data_AF-A0A2K6NSR0-F1
#
_entry.id   AF-A0A2K6NSR0-F1
#
_cell.length_a   1.000
_cell.length_b   1.000
_cell.length_c   1.000
_cell.angle_alpha   90.00
_cell.angle_beta   90.00
_cell.angle_gamma   90.00
#
_symmetry.space_group_name_H-M   'P 1'
#
loop_
_entity.id
_entity.type
_entity.pdbx_description
1 polymer ?
#
loop_
_entity_poly.entity_id
_entity_poly.type
_entity_poly.pdbx_seq_one_letter_code
_entity_poly.pdbx_strand_id
1 'polypeptide(L)'
;MDLPYYHGRLTKQDCETLLLKEGVDGNFLLRDSESIPGVLCLCVSFKNIVYTYRIFREKHGYYRIQTAEGSPKQVFPSLKELISKFEKPNQGMVVHLLKPIKRTSPSLRWRGLKLELETFMNSNSDYVDVLP
;
A
#
# COMPACT_ATOMS: atom_id res chain seq x y z
N MET A 1 -0.17 -8.80 -13.81
CA MET A 1 -0.87 -7.54 -13.50
C MET A 1 0.07 -6.42 -13.82
N ASP A 2 -0.27 -5.57 -14.78
CA ASP A 2 0.56 -4.42 -15.18
C ASP A 2 -0.14 -3.13 -14.71
N LEU A 3 -0.04 -2.88 -13.40
CA LEU A 3 -0.58 -1.66 -12.78
C LEU A 3 0.59 -0.89 -12.16
N PRO A 4 0.78 0.40 -12.47
CA PRO A 4 1.93 1.15 -12.00
C PRO A 4 1.93 1.36 -10.49
N TYR A 5 0.77 1.28 -9.84
CA TYR A 5 0.58 1.39 -8.39
C TYR A 5 0.49 0.02 -7.67
N TYR A 6 0.82 -1.07 -8.36
CA TYR A 6 0.95 -2.39 -7.73
C TYR A 6 2.40 -2.68 -7.36
N HIS A 7 2.64 -2.87 -6.07
CA HIS A 7 3.98 -3.03 -5.49
C HIS A 7 4.40 -4.50 -5.33
N GLY A 8 3.48 -5.45 -5.45
CA GLY A 8 3.74 -6.86 -5.16
C GLY A 8 3.91 -7.11 -3.66
N ARG A 9 4.91 -7.91 -3.28
CA ARG A 9 5.24 -8.22 -1.88
C ARG A 9 5.91 -7.04 -1.16
N LEU A 10 5.11 -6.01 -0.88
CA LEU A 10 5.51 -4.86 -0.08
C LEU A 10 5.07 -5.07 1.38
N THR A 11 5.98 -4.83 2.32
CA THR A 11 5.67 -4.97 3.75
C THR A 11 4.69 -3.89 4.20
N LYS A 12 3.98 -4.15 5.30
CA LYS A 12 3.10 -3.14 5.91
C LYS A 12 3.87 -1.85 6.26
N GLN A 13 5.07 -1.99 6.84
CA GLN A 13 5.89 -0.86 7.27
C GLN A 13 6.39 -0.02 6.09
N ASP A 14 6.85 -0.65 5.02
CA ASP A 14 7.29 0.07 3.81
C ASP A 14 6.11 0.76 3.13
N CYS A 15 4.94 0.12 3.11
CA CYS A 15 3.70 0.70 2.61
C CYS A 15 3.30 1.96 3.39
N GLU A 16 3.36 1.91 4.71
CA GLU A 16 3.08 3.07 5.58
C GLU A 16 4.06 4.21 5.32
N THR A 17 5.35 3.88 5.26
CA THR A 17 6.41 4.86 4.96
C THR A 17 6.17 5.54 3.61
N LEU A 18 5.82 4.79 2.56
CA LEU A 18 5.57 5.34 1.23
C LEU A 18 4.32 6.23 1.17
N LEU A 19 3.23 5.82 1.82
CA LEU A 19 1.97 6.56 1.80
C LEU A 19 2.01 7.83 2.64
N LEU A 20 2.70 7.78 3.79
CA LEU A 20 2.78 8.88 4.74
C LEU A 20 3.92 9.86 4.43
N LYS A 21 4.86 9.52 3.52
CA LYS A 21 6.03 10.35 3.18
C LYS A 21 5.66 11.80 2.81
N GLU A 22 4.60 12.00 2.04
CA GLU A 22 4.17 13.32 1.59
C GLU A 22 3.14 13.97 2.53
N GLY A 23 2.58 13.22 3.49
CA GLY A 23 1.52 13.71 4.38
C GLY A 23 0.21 14.09 3.67
N VAL A 24 -0.01 13.61 2.44
CA VAL A 24 -1.20 13.92 1.63
C VAL A 24 -2.25 12.83 1.81
N ASP A 25 -3.50 13.25 2.03
CA ASP A 25 -4.65 12.37 2.12
C ASP A 25 -5.05 11.82 0.75
N GLY A 26 -5.52 10.57 0.73
CA GLY A 26 -5.94 9.89 -0.50
C GLY A 26 -4.79 9.36 -1.35
N ASN A 27 -3.55 9.36 -0.85
CA ASN A 27 -2.48 8.56 -1.45
C ASN A 27 -2.86 7.09 -1.33
N PHE A 28 -2.62 6.31 -2.39
CA PHE A 28 -2.94 4.89 -2.36
C PHE A 28 -1.97 4.03 -3.17
N LEU A 29 -1.91 2.75 -2.82
CA LEU A 29 -1.21 1.72 -3.58
C LEU A 29 -1.84 0.34 -3.36
N LEU A 30 -1.52 -0.60 -4.25
CA LEU A 30 -1.86 -2.01 -4.13
C LEU A 30 -0.62 -2.82 -3.75
N ARG A 31 -0.78 -3.78 -2.84
CA ARG A 31 0.25 -4.76 -2.47
C ARG A 31 -0.35 -6.14 -2.24
N ASP A 32 0.50 -7.15 -2.15
CA ASP A 32 0.10 -8.48 -1.70
C ASP A 32 -0.14 -8.48 -0.19
N SER A 33 -1.12 -9.25 0.27
CA SER A 33 -1.32 -9.47 1.69
C SER A 33 -0.20 -10.34 2.26
N GLU A 34 0.45 -9.86 3.32
CA GLU A 34 1.49 -10.61 4.02
C GLU A 34 0.93 -11.81 4.79
N SER A 35 -0.30 -11.70 5.29
CA SER A 35 -0.92 -12.73 6.13
C SER A 35 -1.81 -13.71 5.38
N ILE A 36 -2.36 -13.33 4.22
CA ILE A 36 -3.28 -14.18 3.47
C ILE A 36 -2.79 -14.35 2.02
N PRO A 37 -2.21 -15.52 1.67
CA PRO A 37 -1.77 -15.79 0.31
C PRO A 37 -2.89 -15.61 -0.72
N GLY A 38 -2.58 -14.92 -1.82
CA GLY A 38 -3.51 -14.70 -2.93
C GLY A 38 -4.51 -13.55 -2.73
N VAL A 39 -4.53 -12.92 -1.54
CA VAL A 39 -5.31 -11.71 -1.27
C VAL A 39 -4.48 -10.47 -1.54
N LEU A 40 -5.10 -9.46 -2.14
CA LEU A 40 -4.50 -8.15 -2.36
C LEU A 40 -4.92 -7.19 -1.26
N CYS A 41 -4.08 -6.20 -0.99
CA CYS A 41 -4.34 -5.12 -0.05
C CYS A 41 -4.33 -3.79 -0.81
N LEU A 42 -5.44 -3.06 -0.74
CA LEU A 42 -5.53 -1.65 -1.11
C LEU A 42 -5.25 -0.82 0.14
N CYS A 43 -4.15 -0.09 0.12
CA CYS A 43 -3.72 0.76 1.22
C CYS A 43 -3.93 2.22 0.85
N VAL A 44 -4.54 3.00 1.74
CA VAL A 44 -4.89 4.41 1.51
C VAL A 44 -4.50 5.25 2.73
N SER A 45 -3.85 6.40 2.53
CA SER A 45 -3.56 7.37 3.60
C SER A 45 -4.77 8.26 3.86
N PHE A 46 -5.06 8.50 5.13
CA PHE A 46 -6.00 9.53 5.55
C PHE A 46 -5.67 9.97 6.98
N LYS A 47 -5.56 11.28 7.21
CA LYS A 47 -5.26 11.87 8.53
C LYS A 47 -4.03 11.23 9.19
N ASN A 48 -2.97 11.05 8.42
CA ASN A 48 -1.72 10.43 8.86
C ASN A 48 -1.85 8.95 9.34
N ILE A 49 -2.92 8.27 8.94
CA ILE A 49 -3.17 6.85 9.22
C ILE A 49 -3.30 6.11 7.89
N VAL A 50 -2.80 4.88 7.81
CA VAL A 50 -2.98 4.00 6.65
C VAL A 50 -4.11 3.01 6.89
N TYR A 51 -5.13 3.11 6.05
CA TYR A 51 -6.26 2.21 6.03
C TYR A 51 -6.01 1.11 4.99
N THR A 52 -6.18 -0.15 5.41
CA THR A 52 -5.95 -1.31 4.54
C THR A 52 -7.25 -2.05 4.28
N TYR A 53 -7.60 -2.18 3.01
CA TYR A 53 -8.78 -2.90 2.53
C TYR A 53 -8.35 -4.17 1.80
N ARG A 54 -8.95 -5.30 2.17
CA ARG A 54 -8.63 -6.60 1.55
C ARG A 54 -9.43 -6.78 0.27
N ILE A 55 -8.75 -7.19 -0.80
CA ILE A 55 -9.33 -7.53 -2.09
C ILE A 55 -9.12 -9.01 -2.36
N PHE A 56 -10.21 -9.74 -2.42
CA PHE A 56 -10.26 -11.16 -2.72
C PHE A 56 -10.45 -11.37 -4.22
N ARG A 57 -9.73 -12.34 -4.78
CA ARG A 57 -9.98 -12.83 -6.14
C ARG A 57 -11.08 -13.89 -6.06
N GLU A 58 -12.19 -13.63 -6.72
CA GLU A 58 -13.33 -14.54 -6.81
C GLU A 58 -13.18 -15.47 -8.03
N LYS A 59 -14.07 -16.46 -8.12
CA LYS A 59 -14.15 -17.37 -9.28
C LYS A 59 -14.42 -16.57 -10.56
N HIS A 60 -13.90 -17.02 -11.70
CA HIS A 60 -14.05 -16.38 -13.01
C HIS A 60 -13.31 -15.03 -13.19
N GLY A 61 -12.34 -14.71 -12.32
CA GLY A 61 -11.45 -13.55 -12.51
C GLY A 61 -11.98 -12.23 -11.95
N TYR A 62 -13.10 -12.26 -11.23
CA TYR A 62 -13.65 -11.10 -10.55
C TYR A 62 -12.89 -10.76 -9.25
N TYR A 63 -13.04 -9.53 -8.77
CA TYR A 63 -12.43 -8.99 -7.56
C TYR A 63 -13.50 -8.50 -6.60
N ARG A 64 -13.42 -8.90 -5.33
CA ARG A 64 -14.30 -8.43 -4.27
C ARG A 64 -13.49 -7.71 -3.20
N ILE A 65 -13.88 -6.48 -2.87
CA ILE A 65 -13.26 -5.71 -1.79
C ILE A 65 -14.05 -5.86 -0.49
N GLN A 66 -13.34 -5.91 0.63
CA GLN A 66 -13.92 -5.86 1.97
C GLN A 66 -13.81 -4.43 2.49
N THR A 67 -14.92 -3.70 2.41
CA THR A 67 -15.14 -2.36 2.95
C THR A 67 -15.77 -2.43 4.35
N ALA A 68 -16.03 -1.29 5.00
CA ALA A 68 -16.56 -1.22 6.35
C ALA A 68 -17.90 -1.98 6.52
N GLU A 69 -18.19 -2.45 7.73
CA GLU A 69 -19.42 -3.18 8.03
C GLU A 69 -20.66 -2.34 7.68
N GLY A 70 -21.62 -2.94 6.97
CA GLY A 70 -22.82 -2.26 6.47
C GLY A 70 -22.73 -1.74 5.02
N SER A 71 -21.54 -1.75 4.41
CA SER A 71 -21.42 -1.46 2.97
C SER A 71 -21.80 -2.67 2.11
N PRO A 72 -22.48 -2.46 0.96
CA PRO A 72 -22.85 -3.57 0.07
C PRO A 72 -21.59 -4.26 -0.46
N LYS A 73 -21.63 -5.60 -0.52
CA LYS A 73 -20.56 -6.39 -1.14
C LYS A 73 -20.46 -6.01 -2.60
N GLN A 74 -19.34 -5.41 -3.00
CA GLN A 74 -19.09 -5.01 -4.38
C GLN A 74 -18.11 -5.98 -5.05
N VAL A 75 -18.45 -6.37 -6.27
CA VAL A 75 -17.65 -7.26 -7.12
C VAL A 75 -17.35 -6.53 -8.42
N PHE A 76 -16.12 -6.63 -8.88
CA PHE A 76 -15.61 -5.91 -10.04
C PHE A 76 -14.94 -6.90 -11.00
N PRO A 77 -15.08 -6.72 -12.33
CA PRO A 77 -14.42 -7.57 -13.31
C PRO A 77 -12.90 -7.32 -13.40
N SER A 78 -12.44 -6.13 -12.98
CA SER A 78 -11.02 -5.78 -12.98
C SER A 78 -10.64 -4.90 -11.79
N LEU A 79 -9.36 -4.95 -11.40
CA LEU A 79 -8.82 -4.02 -10.41
C LEU A 79 -8.92 -2.56 -10.87
N LYS A 80 -8.82 -2.30 -12.17
CA LYS A 80 -8.91 -0.93 -12.71
C LYS A 80 -10.30 -0.33 -12.47
N GLU A 81 -11.36 -1.11 -12.67
CA GLU A 81 -12.73 -0.67 -12.39
C GLU A 81 -12.99 -0.51 -10.90
N LEU A 82 -12.44 -1.42 -10.08
CA LEU A 82 -12.47 -1.28 -8.62
C LEU A 82 -11.86 0.06 -8.19
N ILE A 83 -10.65 0.38 -8.65
CA ILE A 83 -9.99 1.64 -8.32
C ILE A 83 -10.81 2.83 -8.81
N SER A 84 -11.26 2.82 -10.07
CA SER A 84 -12.06 3.92 -10.64
C SER A 84 -13.38 4.16 -9.91
N LYS A 85 -13.99 3.12 -9.34
CA LYS A 85 -15.16 3.27 -8.47
C LYS A 85 -14.81 4.08 -7.23
N PHE A 86 -13.74 3.73 -6.54
CA PHE A 86 -13.32 4.36 -5.27
C PHE A 86 -12.56 5.68 -5.42
N GLU A 87 -12.19 6.08 -6.63
CA GLU A 87 -11.76 7.45 -6.94
C GLU A 87 -12.90 8.47 -6.73
N LYS A 88 -14.16 8.02 -6.78
CA LYS A 88 -15.33 8.88 -6.52
C LYS A 88 -15.59 9.00 -5.02
N PRO A 89 -16.06 10.16 -4.54
CA PRO A 89 -16.45 10.34 -3.15
C PRO A 89 -17.66 9.45 -2.77
N ASN A 90 -17.83 9.24 -1.46
CA ASN A 90 -19.00 8.58 -0.85
C ASN A 90 -19.24 7.12 -1.30
N GLN A 91 -18.17 6.34 -1.54
CA GLN A 91 -18.27 4.94 -1.97
C GLN A 91 -18.03 3.92 -0.84
N GLY A 92 -18.05 4.34 0.43
CA GLY A 92 -17.84 3.44 1.57
C GLY A 92 -16.38 3.23 1.98
N MET A 93 -15.47 4.11 1.55
CA MET A 93 -14.10 4.24 2.06
C MET A 93 -13.96 5.47 2.94
N VAL A 94 -12.92 5.49 3.77
CA VAL A 94 -12.61 6.61 4.66
C VAL A 94 -12.28 7.90 3.90
N VAL A 95 -11.64 7.74 2.74
CA VAL A 95 -11.32 8.80 1.78
C VAL A 95 -11.40 8.19 0.38
N HIS A 96 -11.71 9.01 -0.62
CA HIS A 96 -11.66 8.59 -2.01
C HIS A 96 -10.21 8.53 -2.49
N LEU A 97 -9.96 7.68 -3.49
CA LEU A 97 -8.62 7.51 -4.05
C LEU A 97 -8.25 8.74 -4.87
N LEU A 98 -7.14 9.39 -4.51
CA LEU A 98 -6.69 10.62 -5.16
C LEU A 98 -5.40 10.42 -5.95
N LYS A 99 -4.34 9.97 -5.27
CA LYS A 99 -3.00 9.92 -5.87
C LYS A 99 -2.42 8.52 -5.81
N PRO A 100 -2.18 7.87 -6.97
CA PRO A 100 -1.52 6.56 -7.01
C PRO A 100 -0.02 6.72 -6.72
N ILE A 101 0.47 6.01 -5.71
CA ILE A 101 1.92 5.88 -5.46
C ILE A 101 2.47 4.79 -6.37
N LYS A 102 3.18 5.23 -7.40
CA LYS A 102 3.76 4.33 -8.40
C LYS A 102 4.93 3.54 -7.81
N ARG A 103 5.04 2.26 -8.18
CA ARG A 103 6.25 1.48 -7.93
C ARG A 103 7.37 2.06 -8.77
N THR A 104 8.39 2.60 -8.13
CA THR A 104 9.64 2.93 -8.81
C THR A 104 10.22 1.63 -9.35
N SER A 105 10.18 1.44 -10.68
CA SER A 105 10.85 0.31 -11.32
C SER A 105 12.30 0.25 -10.85
N PRO A 106 12.88 -0.94 -10.65
CA PRO A 106 14.30 -1.08 -10.29
C PRO A 106 15.26 -0.68 -11.43
N SER A 107 14.82 0.10 -12.41
CA SER A 107 15.69 0.74 -13.39
C SER A 107 16.53 1.82 -12.68
N LEU A 108 17.62 1.34 -12.07
CA LEU A 108 18.90 2.00 -11.83
C LEU A 108 19.04 2.97 -10.64
N ARG A 109 17.99 3.33 -9.88
CA ARG A 109 18.15 4.32 -8.79
C ARG A 109 18.28 3.76 -7.36
N TRP A 110 17.94 2.49 -7.12
CA TRP A 110 17.94 1.92 -5.75
C TRP A 110 19.31 1.44 -5.25
N ARG A 111 20.35 1.44 -6.10
CA ARG A 111 21.71 1.12 -5.63
C ARG A 111 22.34 2.23 -4.78
N GLY A 112 21.83 3.47 -4.84
CA GLY A 112 22.35 4.60 -4.06
C GLY A 112 21.60 4.89 -2.76
N LEU A 113 20.27 4.74 -2.75
CA LEU A 113 19.42 5.15 -1.61
C LEU A 113 19.38 4.13 -0.46
N LYS A 114 19.75 2.87 -0.70
CA LYS A 114 19.79 1.86 0.37
C LYS A 114 20.92 2.13 1.37
N LEU A 115 22.05 2.67 0.91
CA LEU A 115 23.18 3.02 1.77
C LEU A 115 22.87 4.22 2.68
N GLU A 116 22.11 5.21 2.19
CA GLU A 116 21.76 6.40 2.96
C GLU A 116 20.77 6.09 4.10
N LEU A 117 19.79 5.21 3.87
CA LEU A 117 18.81 4.83 4.90
C LEU A 117 19.41 3.84 5.91
N GLU A 118 20.31 2.95 5.48
CA GLU A 118 21.08 2.10 6.39
C GLU A 118 22.04 2.93 7.26
N THR A 119 22.62 4.01 6.72
CA THR A 119 23.46 4.94 7.50
C THR A 119 22.66 5.70 8.55
N PHE A 120 21.44 6.14 8.23
CA PHE A 120 20.58 6.87 9.18
C PHE A 120 20.04 5.97 10.31
N MET A 121 19.74 4.72 10.03
CA MET A 121 19.27 3.75 11.03
C MET A 121 20.40 3.20 11.92
N ASN A 122 21.65 3.34 11.50
CA ASN A 122 22.82 2.81 12.22
C ASN A 122 23.58 3.89 13.03
N SER A 123 23.04 5.10 13.13
CA SER A 123 23.64 6.19 13.92
C SER A 123 23.06 6.34 15.32
N ASN A 124 22.33 5.34 15.83
CA ASN A 124 21.67 5.41 17.15
C ASN A 124 21.94 4.21 18.09
N SER A 125 23.08 3.54 17.94
CA SER A 125 23.53 2.54 18.92
C SER A 125 24.90 2.91 19.47
N ASP A 126 24.96 3.95 20.30
CA ASP A 126 26.01 4.10 21.32
C ASP A 126 25.79 3.02 22.38
N TYR A 127 26.28 1.81 22.11
CA TYR A 127 26.59 0.84 23.15
C TYR A 127 28.11 0.77 23.25
N VAL A 128 28.63 1.32 24.34
CA VAL A 128 30.05 1.24 24.70
C VAL A 128 30.32 -0.18 25.18
N ASP A 129 31.12 -0.94 24.43
CA ASP A 129 31.66 -2.22 24.89
C ASP A 129 32.62 -1.97 26.06
N VAL A 130 32.20 -2.36 27.27
CA VAL A 130 33.14 -2.55 28.38
C VAL A 130 33.75 -3.94 28.20
N LEU A 131 35.00 -3.96 27.74
CA LEU A 131 35.83 -5.17 27.62
C LEU A 131 36.04 -5.84 29.00
N PRO A 132 36.28 -7.17 29.03
CA PRO A 132 36.21 -8.02 30.22
C PRO A 132 37.25 -7.72 31.30
#